data_AF-A0A101GDL1-F1
#
_entry.id   AF-A0A101GDL1-F1
#
_cell.length_a   1.000
_cell.length_b   1.000
_cell.length_c   1.000
_cell.angle_alpha   90.00
_cell.angle_beta   90.00
_cell.angle_gamma   90.00
#
_symmetry.space_group_name_H-M   'P 1'
#
loop_
_entity.id
_entity.type
_entity.pdbx_description
1 polymer ?
#
loop_
_entity_poly.entity_id
_entity_poly.type
_entity_poly.pdbx_seq_one_letter_code
_entity_poly.pdbx_strand_id
1 'polypeptide(L)'
;GGTKDFSPIIEMAKTCKPPVAIENGTITGGFAHNQVIQLADKVVDAVKSGAIRKFIVMAGCDGRMKSREYYTEFAQKLPKDTVILTAGCAKYRYNKLPLGDIGGIPRILDAGQCNDSYSLAVIALKLKEIFELNDINELPIAYNIAWYEQKAVIVLLALLYLGVKNIHLGPTLPAFLSPNVTDVLVKNFGIAPIGSVDEDIKLLA
;
A
#
# COMPACT_ATOMS: atom_id res chain seq x y z
N GLY A 1 -25.85 -3.50 -18.91
CA GLY A 1 -26.30 -3.48 -17.50
C GLY A 1 -27.40 -2.45 -17.38
N GLY A 2 -28.51 -2.76 -16.70
CA GLY A 2 -29.61 -1.82 -16.45
C GLY A 2 -29.41 -0.99 -15.18
N THR A 3 -30.29 -0.01 -14.96
CA THR A 3 -30.33 0.76 -13.72
C THR A 3 -30.81 -0.13 -12.58
N LYS A 4 -30.09 -0.11 -11.45
CA LYS A 4 -30.53 -0.78 -10.22
C LYS A 4 -31.57 0.10 -9.52
N ASP A 5 -32.66 -0.49 -9.08
CA ASP A 5 -33.64 0.20 -8.25
C ASP A 5 -33.19 0.22 -6.78
N PHE A 6 -32.90 1.41 -6.27
CA PHE A 6 -32.54 1.66 -4.88
C PHE A 6 -33.69 2.29 -4.07
N SER A 7 -34.90 2.40 -4.63
CA SER A 7 -36.06 2.95 -3.91
C SER A 7 -36.35 2.24 -2.58
N PRO A 8 -36.22 0.89 -2.44
CA PRO A 8 -36.54 0.23 -1.17
C PRO A 8 -35.57 0.59 -0.04
N ILE A 9 -34.27 0.74 -0.34
CA ILE A 9 -33.27 1.10 0.68
C ILE A 9 -33.39 2.58 1.10
N ILE A 10 -33.82 3.45 0.19
CA ILE A 10 -34.07 4.87 0.49
C ILE A 10 -35.26 5.03 1.43
N GLU A 11 -36.37 4.34 1.17
CA GLU A 11 -37.54 4.40 2.06
C GLU A 11 -37.25 3.82 3.45
N MET A 12 -36.49 2.72 3.52
CA MET A 12 -36.03 2.17 4.80
C MET A 12 -35.18 3.18 5.58
N ALA A 13 -34.23 3.86 4.90
CA ALA A 13 -33.30 4.80 5.54
C ALA A 13 -34.01 5.98 6.22
N LYS A 14 -35.15 6.45 5.70
CA LYS A 14 -35.95 7.54 6.31
C LYS A 14 -36.54 7.18 7.67
N THR A 15 -36.71 5.88 7.95
CA THR A 15 -37.26 5.38 9.23
C THR A 15 -36.17 5.09 10.26
N CYS A 16 -34.91 5.07 9.83
CA CYS A 16 -33.76 4.77 10.68
C CYS A 16 -33.32 6.00 11.48
N LYS A 17 -32.75 5.76 12.67
CA LYS A 17 -32.04 6.80 13.42
C LYS A 17 -30.75 7.18 12.67
N PRO A 18 -30.25 8.41 12.83
CA PRO A 18 -28.95 8.80 12.28
C PRO A 18 -27.82 7.92 12.87
N PRO A 19 -26.69 7.76 12.14
CA PRO A 19 -25.52 7.04 12.66
C PRO A 19 -25.02 7.64 13.99
N VAL A 20 -24.65 6.76 14.92
CA VAL A 20 -23.97 7.17 16.15
C VAL A 20 -22.49 7.39 15.83
N ALA A 21 -21.95 8.57 16.14
CA ALA A 21 -20.55 8.88 15.89
C ALA A 21 -19.63 7.95 16.70
N ILE A 22 -18.69 7.31 16.01
CA ILE A 22 -17.66 6.44 16.64
C ILE A 22 -16.29 7.13 16.74
N GLU A 23 -16.07 8.18 15.94
CA GLU A 23 -14.83 8.96 15.89
C GLU A 23 -15.10 10.32 15.22
N ASN A 24 -14.16 11.26 15.35
CA ASN A 24 -14.16 12.55 14.66
C ASN A 24 -12.79 12.78 14.00
N GLY A 25 -12.75 13.52 12.90
CA GLY A 25 -11.51 13.88 12.20
C GLY A 25 -11.63 13.79 10.69
N THR A 26 -10.48 13.81 10.02
CA THR A 26 -10.38 13.74 8.56
C THR A 26 -9.30 12.77 8.15
N ILE A 27 -9.49 12.08 7.02
CA ILE A 27 -8.49 11.23 6.39
C ILE A 27 -8.21 11.81 5.00
N THR A 28 -6.94 12.06 4.70
CA THR A 28 -6.51 12.54 3.38
C THR A 28 -6.26 11.35 2.45
N GLY A 29 -6.73 11.44 1.21
CA GLY A 29 -6.51 10.44 0.17
C GLY A 29 -6.74 11.02 -1.22
N GLY A 30 -6.80 10.17 -2.24
CA GLY A 30 -6.99 10.59 -3.64
C GLY A 30 -5.69 10.72 -4.44
N PHE A 31 -4.61 10.09 -3.97
CA PHE A 31 -3.30 10.08 -4.62
C PHE A 31 -3.20 8.95 -5.67
N ALA A 32 -4.20 8.85 -6.54
CA ALA A 32 -4.14 7.98 -7.71
C ALA A 32 -3.12 8.51 -8.75
N HIS A 33 -2.82 7.73 -9.78
CA HIS A 33 -1.71 8.01 -10.71
C HIS A 33 -1.75 9.43 -11.28
N ASN A 34 -2.91 9.95 -11.70
CA ASN A 34 -3.00 11.28 -12.31
C ASN A 34 -2.63 12.39 -11.31
N GLN A 35 -3.09 12.29 -10.06
CA GLN A 35 -2.77 13.27 -9.02
C GLN A 35 -1.29 13.22 -8.65
N VAL A 36 -0.71 12.02 -8.54
CA VAL A 36 0.71 11.87 -8.19
C VAL A 36 1.62 12.31 -9.34
N ILE A 37 1.24 12.05 -10.59
CA ILE A 37 1.97 12.54 -11.77
C ILE A 37 1.99 14.07 -11.80
N GLN A 38 0.88 14.75 -11.46
CA GLN A 38 0.86 16.20 -11.34
C GLN A 38 1.77 16.74 -10.21
N LEU A 39 2.09 15.91 -9.23
CA LEU A 39 3.01 16.22 -8.13
C LEU A 39 4.42 15.66 -8.37
N ALA A 40 4.70 15.10 -9.55
CA ALA A 40 5.93 14.35 -9.82
C ALA A 40 7.18 15.18 -9.57
N ASP A 41 7.22 16.43 -10.05
CA ASP A 41 8.39 17.32 -9.85
C ASP A 41 8.69 17.51 -8.35
N LYS A 42 7.66 17.77 -7.55
CA LYS A 42 7.80 17.93 -6.09
C LYS A 42 8.27 16.64 -5.41
N VAL A 43 7.74 15.49 -5.83
CA VAL A 43 8.15 14.17 -5.31
C VAL A 43 9.60 13.88 -5.69
N VAL A 44 9.99 14.15 -6.93
CA VAL A 44 11.34 13.95 -7.46
C VAL A 44 12.34 14.84 -6.74
N ASP A 45 12.02 16.11 -6.52
CA ASP A 45 12.87 17.04 -5.76
C ASP A 45 13.03 16.59 -4.30
N ALA A 46 11.96 16.11 -3.67
CA ALA A 46 12.02 15.57 -2.33
C ALA A 46 12.90 14.32 -2.23
N VAL A 47 12.90 13.45 -3.25
CA VAL A 47 13.81 12.29 -3.32
C VAL A 47 15.24 12.73 -3.59
N LYS A 48 15.48 13.61 -4.57
CA LYS A 48 16.83 14.10 -4.93
C LYS A 48 17.50 14.88 -3.80
N SER A 49 16.74 15.64 -3.02
CA SER A 49 17.24 16.35 -1.85
C SER A 49 17.46 15.46 -0.62
N GLY A 50 17.00 14.21 -0.66
CA GLY A 50 17.04 13.28 0.48
C GLY A 50 15.95 13.54 1.52
N ALA A 51 15.01 14.47 1.29
CA ALA A 51 13.88 14.69 2.18
C ALA A 51 12.95 13.47 2.26
N ILE A 52 12.74 12.77 1.14
CA ILE A 52 12.14 11.44 1.09
C ILE A 52 13.23 10.45 0.74
N ARG A 53 13.66 9.67 1.73
CA ARG A 53 14.68 8.63 1.56
C ARG A 53 14.11 7.36 0.93
N LYS A 54 12.86 7.01 1.26
CA LYS A 54 12.26 5.75 0.83
C LYS A 54 10.73 5.78 0.81
N PHE A 55 10.15 5.11 -0.17
CA PHE A 55 8.72 4.79 -0.18
C PHE A 55 8.50 3.36 0.30
N ILE A 56 7.45 3.15 1.06
CA ILE A 56 7.06 1.82 1.52
C ILE A 56 5.64 1.52 1.02
N VAL A 57 5.52 0.59 0.10
CA VAL A 57 4.22 0.11 -0.39
C VAL A 57 3.63 -0.81 0.66
N MET A 58 2.63 -0.31 1.40
CA MET A 58 1.88 -1.06 2.42
C MET A 58 0.44 -1.35 1.97
N ALA A 59 0.24 -1.51 0.66
CA ALA A 59 -1.07 -1.77 0.06
C ALA A 59 -1.63 -3.17 0.38
N GLY A 60 -2.87 -3.41 -0.04
CA GLY A 60 -3.51 -4.72 -0.07
C GLY A 60 -4.74 -4.82 0.83
N CYS A 61 -4.88 -5.93 1.55
CA CYS A 61 -6.09 -6.27 2.29
C CYS A 61 -5.86 -6.46 3.79
N ASP A 62 -6.74 -5.88 4.60
CA ASP A 62 -6.80 -6.12 6.04
C ASP A 62 -7.61 -7.38 6.39
N GLY A 63 -7.51 -7.83 7.63
CA GLY A 63 -8.20 -9.00 8.17
C GLY A 63 -8.20 -9.03 9.69
N ARG A 64 -8.69 -10.15 10.26
CA ARG A 64 -9.00 -10.25 11.70
C ARG A 64 -7.82 -10.66 12.58
N MET A 65 -6.79 -11.28 12.01
CA MET A 65 -5.68 -11.86 12.78
C MET A 65 -4.93 -10.78 13.57
N LYS A 66 -4.70 -11.01 14.87
CA LYS A 66 -3.99 -10.08 15.75
C LYS A 66 -2.58 -9.75 15.25
N SER A 67 -1.90 -10.70 14.59
CA SER A 67 -0.59 -10.49 13.98
C SER A 67 -0.53 -9.31 12.99
N ARG A 68 -1.67 -8.80 12.50
CA ARG A 68 -1.72 -7.60 11.66
C ARG A 68 -1.47 -6.29 12.42
N GLU A 69 -1.44 -6.31 13.75
CA GLU A 69 -0.90 -5.22 14.57
C GLU A 69 0.52 -4.84 14.13
N TYR A 70 1.27 -5.79 13.58
CA TYR A 70 2.54 -5.56 12.88
C TYR A 70 2.49 -4.35 11.94
N TYR A 71 1.47 -4.21 11.09
CA TYR A 71 1.41 -3.13 10.10
C TYR A 71 1.16 -1.76 10.74
N THR A 72 0.44 -1.73 11.86
CA THR A 72 0.24 -0.50 12.64
C THR A 72 1.55 -0.09 13.31
N GLU A 73 2.21 -1.02 14.01
CA GLU A 73 3.47 -0.77 14.70
C GLU A 73 4.60 -0.39 13.72
N PHE A 74 4.69 -1.10 12.59
CA PHE A 74 5.64 -0.80 11.52
C PHE A 74 5.44 0.63 11.01
N ALA A 75 4.21 1.04 10.68
CA ALA A 75 3.93 2.40 10.23
C ALA A 75 4.28 3.48 11.28
N GLN A 76 4.11 3.19 12.56
CA GLN A 76 4.49 4.10 13.65
C GLN A 76 6.00 4.23 13.83
N LYS A 77 6.74 3.13 13.65
CA LYS A 77 8.20 3.07 13.80
C LYS A 77 8.98 3.52 12.56
N LEU A 78 8.30 3.70 11.43
CA LEU A 78 8.93 4.18 10.20
C LEU A 78 9.64 5.53 10.41
N PRO A 79 10.92 5.66 9.99
CA PRO A 79 11.64 6.92 10.03
C PRO A 79 10.85 8.05 9.35
N LYS A 80 10.96 9.27 9.89
CA LYS A 80 10.14 10.41 9.45
C LYS A 80 10.41 10.88 8.01
N ASP A 81 11.51 10.41 7.41
CA ASP A 81 11.92 10.65 6.02
C ASP A 81 11.37 9.60 5.02
N THR A 82 10.39 8.78 5.45
CA THR A 82 9.74 7.77 4.61
C THR A 82 8.28 8.10 4.33
N VAL A 83 7.77 7.65 3.17
CA VAL A 83 6.38 7.82 2.76
C VAL A 83 5.72 6.47 2.50
N ILE A 84 4.55 6.25 3.09
CA ILE A 84 3.73 5.06 2.84
C ILE A 84 2.90 5.27 1.58
N LEU A 85 2.98 4.34 0.64
CA LEU A 85 2.09 4.24 -0.51
C LEU A 85 1.06 3.14 -0.23
N THR A 86 -0.23 3.45 -0.32
CA THR A 86 -1.29 2.47 -0.02
C THR A 86 -2.43 2.47 -1.02
N ALA A 87 -3.08 1.31 -1.10
CA ALA A 87 -4.28 1.04 -1.88
C ALA A 87 -4.98 -0.17 -1.24
N GLY A 88 -6.31 -0.18 -1.19
CA GLY A 88 -7.09 -1.25 -0.57
C GLY A 88 -7.21 -1.13 0.95
N CYS A 89 -7.96 -2.05 1.57
CA CYS A 89 -8.36 -1.91 2.97
C CYS A 89 -7.22 -2.12 3.99
N ALA A 90 -6.03 -2.59 3.57
CA ALA A 90 -4.84 -2.61 4.45
C ALA A 90 -4.55 -1.22 5.07
N LYS A 91 -4.92 -0.14 4.37
CA LYS A 91 -4.79 1.24 4.84
C LYS A 91 -5.36 1.49 6.24
N TYR A 92 -6.42 0.79 6.64
CA TYR A 92 -7.09 1.04 7.92
C TYR A 92 -6.23 0.68 9.14
N ARG A 93 -5.09 0.00 8.94
CA ARG A 93 -4.10 -0.24 9.99
C ARG A 93 -3.31 1.00 10.37
N TYR A 94 -3.24 2.02 9.51
CA TYR A 94 -2.35 3.17 9.73
C TYR A 94 -2.87 4.51 9.20
N ASN A 95 -3.95 4.57 8.41
CA ASN A 95 -4.46 5.82 7.80
C ASN A 95 -5.10 6.81 8.79
N LYS A 96 -5.26 6.41 10.06
CA LYS A 96 -5.72 7.27 11.16
C LYS A 96 -4.60 7.68 12.12
N LEU A 97 -3.36 7.28 11.82
CA LEU A 97 -2.21 7.67 12.63
C LEU A 97 -1.75 9.09 12.24
N PRO A 98 -1.29 9.90 13.21
CA PRO A 98 -0.79 11.25 12.94
C PRO A 98 0.66 11.20 12.43
N LEU A 99 0.88 10.63 11.23
CA LEU A 99 2.24 10.42 10.70
C LEU A 99 2.87 11.70 10.11
N GLY A 100 2.09 12.76 9.88
CA GLY A 100 2.57 14.05 9.38
C GLY A 100 2.81 14.09 7.86
N ASP A 101 3.62 15.05 7.44
CA ASP A 101 4.01 15.30 6.05
C ASP A 101 5.51 15.58 5.93
N ILE A 102 6.03 15.51 4.70
CA ILE A 102 7.41 15.88 4.33
C ILE A 102 7.30 16.98 3.28
N GLY A 103 7.61 18.23 3.66
CA GLY A 103 7.52 19.37 2.74
C GLY A 103 6.12 19.59 2.17
N GLY A 104 5.07 19.27 2.92
CA GLY A 104 3.67 19.32 2.49
C GLY A 104 3.20 18.11 1.66
N ILE A 105 4.01 17.04 1.54
CA ILE A 105 3.57 15.75 0.98
C ILE A 105 3.16 14.85 2.15
N PRO A 106 1.89 14.43 2.27
CA PRO A 106 1.46 13.55 3.36
C PRO A 106 2.30 12.26 3.40
N ARG A 107 2.69 11.80 4.60
CA ARG A 107 3.45 10.55 4.76
C ARG A 107 2.63 9.29 4.49
N ILE A 108 1.33 9.44 4.19
CA ILE A 108 0.46 8.37 3.71
C ILE A 108 -0.20 8.87 2.43
N LEU A 109 0.14 8.26 1.30
CA LEU A 109 -0.47 8.53 0.01
C LEU A 109 -1.41 7.38 -0.34
N ASP A 110 -2.70 7.63 -0.12
CA ASP A 110 -3.77 6.68 -0.43
C ASP A 110 -4.26 6.84 -1.88
N ALA A 111 -3.93 5.86 -2.72
CA ALA A 111 -4.32 5.80 -4.12
C ALA A 111 -5.76 5.30 -4.34
N GLY A 112 -6.40 4.68 -3.35
CA GLY A 112 -7.79 4.23 -3.45
C GLY A 112 -8.04 2.77 -3.04
N GLN A 113 -8.89 2.08 -3.79
CA GLN A 113 -9.27 0.69 -3.58
C GLN A 113 -8.12 -0.28 -3.94
N CYS A 114 -8.31 -1.59 -3.72
CA CYS A 114 -7.27 -2.58 -4.02
C CYS A 114 -6.87 -2.60 -5.51
N ASN A 115 -7.81 -2.35 -6.41
CA ASN A 115 -7.54 -2.18 -7.85
C ASN A 115 -6.68 -0.95 -8.16
N ASP A 116 -6.68 0.08 -7.30
CA ASP A 116 -5.82 1.26 -7.46
C ASP A 116 -4.35 0.97 -7.10
N SER A 117 -4.00 -0.27 -6.73
CA SER A 117 -2.60 -0.75 -6.79
C SER A 117 -2.01 -0.59 -8.20
N TYR A 118 -2.86 -0.56 -9.23
CA TYR A 118 -2.48 -0.14 -10.58
C TYR A 118 -1.83 1.26 -10.58
N SER A 119 -2.40 2.22 -9.87
CA SER A 119 -1.82 3.56 -9.75
C SER A 119 -0.42 3.51 -9.14
N LEU A 120 -0.21 2.69 -8.11
CA LEU A 120 1.09 2.54 -7.46
C LEU A 120 2.14 1.96 -8.43
N ALA A 121 1.76 0.99 -9.25
CA ALA A 121 2.62 0.45 -10.30
C ALA A 121 2.96 1.50 -11.38
N VAL A 122 1.98 2.29 -11.83
CA VAL A 122 2.19 3.39 -12.78
C VAL A 122 3.13 4.45 -12.20
N ILE A 123 2.97 4.80 -10.92
CA ILE A 123 3.85 5.74 -10.22
C ILE A 123 5.27 5.20 -10.17
N ALA A 124 5.47 3.94 -9.80
CA ALA A 124 6.80 3.32 -9.78
C ALA A 124 7.44 3.32 -11.17
N LEU A 125 6.70 2.92 -12.22
CA LEU A 125 7.19 2.96 -13.60
C LEU A 125 7.55 4.38 -14.04
N LYS A 126 6.78 5.39 -13.64
CA LYS A 126 7.08 6.79 -13.97
C LYS A 126 8.32 7.30 -13.24
N LEU A 127 8.51 6.93 -11.98
CA LEU A 127 9.73 7.27 -11.23
C LEU A 127 10.95 6.58 -11.85
N LYS A 128 10.82 5.31 -12.26
CA LYS A 128 11.89 4.59 -12.98
C LYS A 128 12.32 5.36 -14.23
N GLU A 129 11.36 5.84 -15.02
CA GLU A 129 11.61 6.66 -16.21
C GLU A 129 12.31 7.98 -15.85
N ILE A 130 11.81 8.73 -14.85
CA ILE A 130 12.37 10.03 -14.45
C ILE A 130 13.79 9.91 -13.89
N PHE A 131 14.09 8.83 -13.18
CA PHE A 131 15.42 8.55 -12.65
C PHE A 131 16.32 7.78 -13.64
N GLU A 132 15.83 7.51 -14.85
CA GLU A 132 16.56 6.81 -15.91
C GLU A 132 17.15 5.46 -15.46
N LEU A 133 16.40 4.74 -14.62
CA LEU A 133 16.84 3.46 -14.04
C LEU A 133 16.57 2.30 -15.01
N ASN A 134 17.48 1.31 -15.03
CA ASN A 134 17.33 0.14 -15.89
C ASN A 134 16.31 -0.87 -15.32
N ASP A 135 16.30 -1.03 -14.00
CA ASP A 135 15.40 -1.92 -13.27
C ASP A 135 14.44 -1.12 -12.35
N ILE A 136 13.18 -1.56 -12.26
CA ILE A 136 12.20 -0.98 -11.32
C ILE A 136 12.61 -1.19 -9.86
N ASN A 137 13.40 -2.24 -9.60
CA ASN A 137 13.88 -2.60 -8.26
C ASN A 137 15.05 -1.72 -7.79
N GLU A 138 15.59 -0.84 -8.63
CA GLU A 138 16.60 0.16 -8.25
C GLU A 138 15.97 1.40 -7.59
N LEU A 139 14.64 1.55 -7.68
CA LEU A 139 13.94 2.63 -7.01
C LEU A 139 14.05 2.50 -5.48
N PRO A 140 14.01 3.62 -4.73
CA PRO A 140 13.97 3.59 -3.28
C PRO A 140 12.55 3.21 -2.79
N ILE A 141 12.06 2.04 -3.19
CA ILE A 141 10.74 1.49 -2.86
C ILE A 141 10.92 0.11 -2.22
N ALA A 142 10.36 -0.06 -1.02
CA ALA A 142 10.18 -1.37 -0.40
C ALA A 142 8.71 -1.79 -0.47
N TYR A 143 8.45 -3.09 -0.57
CA TYR A 143 7.11 -3.65 -0.66
C TYR A 143 6.83 -4.50 0.59
N ASN A 144 5.91 -4.03 1.44
CA ASN A 144 5.46 -4.70 2.66
C ASN A 144 3.92 -4.88 2.60
N ILE A 145 3.48 -5.84 1.80
CA ILE A 145 2.08 -5.99 1.36
C ILE A 145 1.31 -6.91 2.31
N ALA A 146 0.11 -6.48 2.69
CA ALA A 146 -0.84 -7.31 3.42
C ALA A 146 -1.83 -7.95 2.44
N TRP A 147 -2.13 -9.25 2.58
CA TRP A 147 -3.12 -9.92 1.74
C TRP A 147 -4.19 -10.63 2.59
N TYR A 148 -5.34 -10.96 1.97
CA TYR A 148 -6.42 -11.70 2.63
C TYR A 148 -7.24 -12.54 1.66
N GLU A 149 -7.73 -11.92 0.58
CA GLU A 149 -8.60 -12.57 -0.43
C GLU A 149 -7.96 -12.54 -1.82
N GLN A 150 -8.71 -13.00 -2.83
CA GLN A 150 -8.15 -13.36 -4.14
C GLN A 150 -7.81 -12.14 -5.02
N LYS A 151 -8.40 -10.96 -4.79
CA LYS A 151 -7.94 -9.76 -5.49
C LYS A 151 -6.52 -9.36 -5.09
N ALA A 152 -6.14 -9.56 -3.82
CA ALA A 152 -4.74 -9.38 -3.43
C ALA A 152 -3.79 -10.35 -4.15
N VAL A 153 -4.26 -11.57 -4.46
CA VAL A 153 -3.46 -12.54 -5.24
C VAL A 153 -3.21 -12.05 -6.65
N ILE A 154 -4.23 -11.55 -7.37
CA ILE A 154 -4.00 -11.04 -8.74
C ILE A 154 -3.16 -9.76 -8.75
N VAL A 155 -3.27 -8.91 -7.72
CA VAL A 155 -2.36 -7.75 -7.55
C VAL A 155 -0.92 -8.20 -7.36
N LEU A 156 -0.68 -9.21 -6.52
CA LEU A 156 0.66 -9.80 -6.36
C LEU A 156 1.19 -10.33 -7.70
N LEU A 157 0.42 -11.15 -8.41
CA LEU A 157 0.82 -11.70 -9.71
C LEU A 157 1.13 -10.60 -10.73
N ALA A 158 0.37 -9.49 -10.74
CA ALA A 158 0.64 -8.35 -11.60
C ALA A 158 1.98 -7.67 -11.26
N LEU A 159 2.30 -7.48 -9.98
CA LEU A 159 3.60 -6.94 -9.56
C LEU A 159 4.76 -7.85 -9.96
N LEU A 160 4.62 -9.18 -9.80
CA LEU A 160 5.61 -10.16 -10.24
C LEU A 160 5.80 -10.12 -11.75
N TYR A 161 4.71 -9.99 -12.52
CA TYR A 161 4.77 -9.85 -13.98
C TYR A 161 5.51 -8.57 -14.40
N LEU A 162 5.33 -7.47 -13.67
CA LEU A 162 6.05 -6.21 -13.89
C LEU A 162 7.52 -6.27 -13.44
N GLY A 163 7.99 -7.40 -12.92
CA GLY A 163 9.37 -7.61 -12.51
C GLY A 163 9.70 -7.10 -11.11
N VAL A 164 8.70 -6.75 -10.29
CA VAL A 164 8.93 -6.35 -8.90
C VAL A 164 9.42 -7.55 -8.09
N LYS A 165 10.49 -7.34 -7.33
CA LYS A 165 11.14 -8.32 -6.47
C LYS A 165 11.12 -7.89 -5.00
N ASN A 166 11.51 -8.82 -4.13
CA ASN A 166 11.71 -8.60 -2.69
C ASN A 166 10.44 -8.16 -1.94
N ILE A 167 9.28 -8.63 -2.40
CA ILE A 167 7.99 -8.35 -1.76
C ILE A 167 7.90 -9.13 -0.45
N HIS A 168 7.75 -8.40 0.66
CA HIS A 168 7.39 -8.97 1.94
C HIS A 168 5.86 -9.10 1.98
N LEU A 169 5.38 -10.33 2.13
CA LEU A 169 3.96 -10.68 2.04
C LEU A 169 3.47 -11.27 3.36
N GLY A 170 2.43 -10.66 3.94
CA GLY A 170 1.95 -11.04 5.26
C GLY A 170 0.43 -10.90 5.48
N PRO A 171 -0.05 -11.26 6.69
CA PRO A 171 0.75 -11.63 7.86
C PRO A 171 1.29 -13.08 7.83
N THR A 172 0.84 -13.90 6.88
CA THR A 172 1.37 -15.25 6.62
C THR A 172 1.45 -15.45 5.11
N LEU A 173 2.29 -16.37 4.63
CA LEU A 173 2.24 -16.76 3.23
C LEU A 173 0.95 -17.56 2.91
N PRO A 174 0.45 -17.52 1.66
CA PRO A 174 -0.73 -18.29 1.28
C PRO A 174 -0.55 -19.81 1.43
N ALA A 175 -1.52 -20.45 2.09
CA ALA A 175 -1.52 -21.90 2.32
C ALA A 175 -1.62 -22.73 1.03
N PHE A 176 -2.06 -22.14 -0.07
CA PHE A 176 -2.12 -22.82 -1.38
C PHE A 176 -0.76 -22.90 -2.09
N LEU A 177 0.28 -22.26 -1.54
CA LEU A 177 1.64 -22.39 -2.07
C LEU A 177 2.27 -23.67 -1.52
N SER A 178 2.45 -24.67 -2.39
CA SER A 178 3.24 -25.86 -2.04
C SER A 178 4.71 -25.47 -1.85
N PRO A 179 5.51 -26.28 -1.10
CA PRO A 179 6.93 -25.99 -0.89
C PRO A 179 7.70 -25.72 -2.20
N ASN A 180 7.47 -26.53 -3.24
CA ASN A 180 8.13 -26.35 -4.54
C ASN A 180 7.73 -25.03 -5.23
N VAL A 181 6.47 -24.62 -5.13
CA VAL A 181 6.01 -23.34 -5.71
C VAL A 181 6.58 -22.16 -4.91
N THR A 182 6.60 -22.26 -3.58
CA THR A 182 7.24 -21.27 -2.71
C THR A 182 8.72 -21.10 -3.06
N ASP A 183 9.45 -22.18 -3.26
CA ASP A 183 10.86 -22.15 -3.68
C ASP A 183 11.07 -21.40 -5.00
N VAL A 184 10.19 -21.60 -5.99
CA VAL A 184 10.24 -20.88 -7.27
C VAL A 184 10.02 -19.39 -7.05
N LEU A 185 9.06 -19.02 -6.19
CA LEU A 185 8.76 -17.62 -5.88
C LEU A 185 9.90 -16.93 -5.14
N VAL A 186 10.53 -17.61 -4.18
CA VAL A 186 11.70 -17.12 -3.45
C VAL A 186 12.89 -16.96 -4.39
N LYS A 187 13.23 -18.00 -5.17
CA LYS A 187 14.43 -17.99 -6.04
C LYS A 187 14.35 -16.95 -7.16
N ASN A 188 13.17 -16.76 -7.76
CA ASN A 188 13.03 -15.87 -8.92
C ASN A 188 12.64 -14.43 -8.54
N PHE A 189 11.87 -14.25 -7.46
CA PHE A 189 11.28 -12.97 -7.10
C PHE A 189 11.65 -12.47 -5.71
N GLY A 190 12.31 -13.27 -4.87
CA GLY A 190 12.66 -12.87 -3.50
C GLY A 190 11.45 -12.63 -2.60
N ILE A 191 10.31 -13.29 -2.86
CA ILE A 191 9.16 -13.20 -1.95
C ILE A 191 9.58 -13.67 -0.56
N ALA A 192 9.26 -12.88 0.46
CA ALA A 192 9.58 -13.17 1.85
C ALA A 192 8.32 -13.07 2.73
N PRO A 193 8.21 -13.88 3.80
CA PRO A 193 7.27 -13.58 4.87
C PRO A 193 7.69 -12.29 5.62
N ILE A 194 6.77 -11.72 6.40
CA ILE A 194 7.14 -10.69 7.39
C ILE A 194 7.93 -11.31 8.55
N GLY A 195 8.86 -10.55 9.12
CA GLY A 195 9.58 -10.85 10.36
C GLY A 195 8.99 -10.11 11.56
N SER A 196 9.84 -9.77 12.53
CA SER A 196 9.46 -8.80 13.56
C SER A 196 9.51 -7.36 13.01
N VAL A 197 8.78 -6.44 13.62
CA VAL A 197 8.77 -5.04 13.19
C VAL A 197 10.17 -4.43 13.23
N ASP A 198 10.96 -4.70 14.27
CA ASP A 198 12.30 -4.11 14.41
C ASP A 198 13.31 -4.67 13.39
N GLU A 199 13.17 -5.94 13.00
CA GLU A 199 13.98 -6.54 11.92
C GLU A 199 13.59 -5.95 10.57
N ASP A 200 12.29 -5.91 10.29
CA ASP A 200 11.79 -5.45 9.00
C ASP A 200 11.99 -3.94 8.82
N ILE A 201 11.97 -3.13 9.89
CA ILE A 201 12.36 -1.72 9.81
C ILE A 201 13.83 -1.60 9.38
N LYS A 202 14.74 -2.43 9.89
CA LYS A 202 16.16 -2.39 9.47
C LYS A 202 16.36 -2.83 8.02
N LEU A 203 15.53 -3.75 7.54
CA LEU A 203 15.60 -4.29 6.18
C LEU A 203 14.94 -3.37 5.15
N LEU A 204 13.76 -2.84 5.49
CA LEU A 204 12.86 -2.18 4.56
C LEU A 204 12.88 -0.67 4.67
N ALA A 205 13.19 -0.10 5.83
CA ALA A 205 13.00 1.33 6.07
C ALA A 205 14.21 2.19 5.76
#